data_AF-A0A419T795-F1
#
_entry.id   AF-A0A419T795-F1
#
_cell.length_a   1.000
_cell.length_b   1.000
_cell.length_c   1.000
_cell.angle_alpha   90.00
_cell.angle_beta   90.00
_cell.angle_gamma   90.00
#
_symmetry.space_group_name_H-M   'P 1'
#
loop_
_entity.id
_entity.type
_entity.pdbx_description
1 polymer ?
#
loop_
_entity_poly.entity_id
_entity_poly.type
_entity_poly.pdbx_seq_one_letter_code
_entity_poly.pdbx_strand_id
1 'polypeptide(L)'
;MVTTNNEGQITYLNQAAQIISGWNQEEAYLKPFGEAFDLRNSMSGKMVPNPIKKVLKTGRTIELADDTVLLNKQGDLIKFIYK
;
A
#
# COMPACT_ATOMS: atom_id res chain seq x y z
N MET A 1 5.82 -7.68 0.27
CA MET A 1 6.01 -7.25 1.67
C MET A 1 6.48 -5.81 1.68
N VAL A 2 5.90 -5.02 2.57
CA VAL A 2 6.23 -3.63 2.83
C VAL A 2 6.25 -3.44 4.35
N THR A 3 7.22 -2.66 4.84
CA THR A 3 7.35 -2.32 6.25
C THR A 3 7.32 -0.80 6.39
N THR A 4 6.71 -0.30 7.46
CA THR A 4 6.67 1.13 7.77
C THR A 4 7.20 1.41 9.17
N ASN A 5 7.68 2.63 9.42
CA ASN A 5 7.95 3.13 10.77
C ASN A 5 6.65 3.59 11.46
N ASN A 6 6.78 4.10 12.69
CA ASN A 6 5.65 4.58 13.50
C ASN A 6 4.99 5.87 12.97
N GLU A 7 5.61 6.54 11.99
CA GLU A 7 5.02 7.68 11.27
C GLU A 7 4.26 7.23 10.01
N GLY A 8 4.25 5.93 9.72
CA GLY A 8 3.61 5.35 8.54
C GLY A 8 4.42 5.59 7.25
N GLN A 9 5.71 5.88 7.37
CA GLN A 9 6.64 6.00 6.25
C GLN A 9 7.27 4.65 5.95
N ILE A 10 7.50 4.36 4.66
CA ILE A 10 8.07 3.09 4.21
C ILE A 10 9.55 3.01 4.62
N THR A 11 9.91 1.91 5.29
CA THR A 11 11.30 1.59 5.63
C THR A 11 11.85 0.45 4.77
N TYR A 12 10.97 -0.38 4.22
CA TYR A 12 11.35 -1.51 3.40
C TYR A 12 10.26 -1.93 2.39
N LEU A 13 10.69 -2.27 1.19
CA LEU A 13 9.93 -2.91 0.12
C LEU A 13 10.71 -4.10 -0.41
N ASN A 14 10.07 -5.27 -0.39
CA ASN A 14 10.63 -6.42 -1.09
C ASN A 14 10.47 -6.27 -2.62
N GLN A 15 11.18 -7.10 -3.38
CA GLN A 15 11.15 -7.05 -4.86
C GLN A 15 9.74 -7.16 -5.44
N ALA A 16 8.89 -8.05 -4.91
CA ALA A 16 7.51 -8.19 -5.38
C ALA A 16 6.70 -6.90 -5.19
N ALA A 17 6.84 -6.23 -4.03
CA ALA A 17 6.18 -4.97 -3.74
C ALA A 17 6.65 -3.84 -4.66
N GLN A 18 7.94 -3.83 -5.02
CA GLN A 18 8.49 -2.86 -5.97
C GLN A 18 7.90 -3.06 -7.37
N ILE A 19 7.81 -4.31 -7.84
CA ILE A 19 7.26 -4.65 -9.15
C ILE A 19 5.78 -4.23 -9.25
N ILE A 20 4.95 -4.55 -8.25
CA ILE A 20 3.51 -4.28 -8.33
C ILE A 20 3.16 -2.80 -8.14
N SER A 21 3.96 -2.06 -7.36
CA SER A 21 3.71 -0.63 -7.12
C SER A 21 4.36 0.25 -8.19
N GLY A 22 5.40 -0.25 -8.85
CA GLY A 22 6.25 0.54 -9.75
C GLY A 22 7.21 1.49 -9.01
N TRP A 23 7.31 1.38 -7.69
CA TRP A 23 8.27 2.13 -6.87
C TRP A 23 9.47 1.26 -6.53
N ASN A 24 10.68 1.78 -6.66
CA ASN A 24 11.84 1.10 -6.08
C ASN A 24 12.01 1.45 -4.59
N GLN A 25 12.80 0.64 -3.88
CA GLN A 25 13.06 0.81 -2.43
C GLN A 25 13.63 2.18 -2.11
N GLU A 26 14.58 2.68 -2.89
CA GLU A 26 15.26 3.96 -2.63
C GLU A 26 14.30 5.13 -2.80
N GLU A 27 13.45 5.11 -3.85
CA GLU A 27 12.43 6.11 -4.09
C GLU A 27 11.37 6.12 -2.98
N ALA A 28 10.96 4.94 -2.51
CA ALA A 28 9.90 4.80 -1.51
C ALA A 28 10.39 5.04 -0.08
N TYR A 29 11.70 4.97 0.17
CA TYR A 29 12.26 5.08 1.51
C TYR A 29 11.88 6.42 2.17
N LEU A 30 11.38 6.34 3.41
CA LEU A 30 10.84 7.45 4.19
C LEU A 30 9.65 8.21 3.57
N LYS A 31 9.09 7.73 2.44
CA LYS A 31 7.85 8.28 1.91
C LYS A 31 6.63 7.72 2.65
N PRO A 32 5.55 8.51 2.77
CA PRO A 32 4.29 8.01 3.32
C PRO A 32 3.79 6.78 2.56
N PHE A 33 3.31 5.76 3.28
CA PHE A 33 2.78 4.53 2.65
C PHE A 33 1.76 4.82 1.54
N GLY A 34 0.85 5.77 1.77
CA GLY A 34 -0.22 6.11 0.82
C GLY A 34 0.26 6.82 -0.45
N GLU A 35 1.53 7.26 -0.52
CA GLU A 35 2.11 7.81 -1.74
C GLU A 35 2.55 6.68 -2.68
N ALA A 36 3.14 5.61 -2.15
CA ALA A 36 3.57 4.46 -2.94
C ALA A 36 2.47 3.41 -3.16
N PHE A 37 1.51 3.32 -2.22
CA PHE A 37 0.39 2.39 -2.27
C PHE A 37 -0.92 3.14 -2.32
N ASP A 38 -1.29 3.64 -3.51
CA ASP A 38 -2.61 4.22 -3.75
C ASP A 38 -3.67 3.10 -3.80
N LEU A 39 -4.30 2.86 -2.66
CA LEU A 39 -5.33 1.83 -2.50
C LEU A 39 -6.70 2.37 -2.96
N ARG A 40 -7.33 1.66 -3.89
CA ARG A 40 -8.63 1.98 -4.45
C ARG A 40 -9.63 0.85 -4.26
N ASN A 41 -10.90 1.20 -4.22
CA ASN A 41 -11.99 0.25 -4.35
C ASN A 41 -12.08 -0.19 -5.83
N SER A 42 -12.06 -1.50 -6.07
CA SER A 42 -12.06 -2.08 -7.42
C SER A 42 -13.31 -1.78 -8.24
N MET A 43 -14.47 -1.64 -7.58
CA MET A 43 -15.73 -1.36 -8.27
C MET A 43 -15.92 0.13 -8.52
N SER A 44 -15.63 0.97 -7.52
CA SER A 44 -15.94 2.39 -7.58
C SER A 44 -14.76 3.30 -7.94
N GLY A 45 -13.52 2.78 -7.95
CA GLY A 45 -12.28 3.54 -8.15
C GLY A 45 -11.94 4.57 -7.05
N LYS A 46 -12.74 4.61 -5.97
CA LYS A 46 -12.56 5.58 -4.88
C LYS A 46 -11.40 5.19 -4.00
N MET A 47 -10.72 6.18 -3.41
CA MET A 47 -9.66 5.93 -2.44
C MET A 47 -10.18 5.16 -1.22
N VAL A 48 -9.43 4.14 -0.83
CA VAL A 48 -9.64 3.39 0.40
C VAL A 48 -8.83 4.09 1.51
N PRO A 49 -9.38 4.22 2.73
CA PRO A 49 -8.63 4.77 3.86
C PRO A 49 -7.31 4.03 4.09
N ASN A 50 -6.23 4.77 4.32
CA ASN A 50 -4.91 4.18 4.54
C ASN A 50 -4.93 3.22 5.76
N PRO A 51 -4.66 1.92 5.57
CA PRO A 51 -4.71 0.91 6.63
C PRO A 51 -3.64 1.15 7.71
N ILE A 52 -2.47 1.67 7.34
CA ILE A 52 -1.37 1.93 8.26
C ILE A 52 -1.77 2.97 9.31
N LYS A 53 -2.49 4.03 8.91
CA LYS A 53 -3.02 5.01 9.86
C LYS A 53 -3.99 4.37 10.86
N LYS A 54 -4.80 3.41 10.41
CA LYS A 54 -5.75 2.69 11.26
C LYS A 54 -5.03 1.74 12.23
N VAL A 55 -4.01 1.01 11.76
CA VAL A 55 -3.14 0.18 12.60
C VAL A 55 -2.44 1.02 13.67
N LEU A 56 -1.79 2.12 13.28
CA LEU A 56 -1.08 3.02 14.22
C LEU A 56 -2.02 3.63 15.26
N LYS A 57 -3.26 3.99 14.88
CA LYS A 57 -4.26 4.55 15.80
C LYS A 57 -4.82 3.51 16.77
N THR A 58 -4.99 2.27 16.33
CA THR A 58 -5.74 1.24 17.09
C THR A 58 -4.85 0.21 17.77
N GLY A 59 -3.59 0.08 17.34
CA GLY A 59 -2.68 -0.98 17.75
C GLY A 59 -3.11 -2.39 17.31
N ARG A 60 -4.08 -2.51 16.39
CA ARG A 60 -4.65 -3.79 15.95
C ARG A 60 -4.25 -4.11 14.53
N THR A 61 -4.09 -5.39 14.23
CA THR A 61 -3.99 -5.90 12.86
C THR A 61 -5.27 -5.55 12.12
N ILE A 62 -5.13 -4.97 10.92
CA ILE A 62 -6.23 -4.60 10.03
C ILE A 62 -6.12 -5.45 8.77
N GLU A 63 -7.21 -6.12 8.42
CA GLU A 63 -7.37 -6.79 7.14
C GLU A 63 -7.90 -5.79 6.10
N LEU A 64 -7.42 -5.90 4.87
CA LEU A 64 -7.94 -5.12 3.75
C LEU A 64 -9.25 -5.74 3.26
N ALA A 65 -10.17 -4.92 2.76
CA ALA A 65 -11.38 -5.43 2.14
C ALA A 65 -11.05 -6.16 0.83
N ASP A 66 -11.78 -7.23 0.52
CA ASP A 66 -11.56 -8.11 -0.66
C ASP A 66 -11.59 -7.36 -2.01
N ASP A 67 -12.29 -6.24 -2.04
CA ASP A 67 -12.44 -5.36 -3.19
C ASP A 67 -11.37 -4.26 -3.27
N THR A 68 -10.31 -4.33 -2.45
CA THR A 68 -9.19 -3.38 -2.50
C THR A 68 -8.19 -3.75 -3.59
N VAL A 69 -7.82 -2.76 -4.41
CA VAL A 69 -6.78 -2.84 -5.46
C VAL A 69 -5.73 -1.75 -5.27
N LEU A 70 -4.53 -1.97 -5.80
CA LEU A 70 -3.46 -0.99 -5.89
C LEU A 70 -3.51 -0.30 -7.25
N LEU A 71 -3.53 1.03 -7.29
CA LEU A 71 -3.19 1.79 -8.48
C LEU A 71 -1.66 1.93 -8.54
N ASN A 72 -1.01 1.25 -9.48
CA ASN A 72 0.44 1.33 -9.62
C ASN A 72 0.88 2.66 -10.28
N LYS A 73 2.19 2.93 -10.29
CA LYS A 73 2.78 4.12 -10.92
C LYS A 73 2.49 4.24 -12.44
N GLN A 74 2.18 3.13 -13.11
CA GLN A 74 1.85 3.08 -14.53
C GLN A 74 0.36 3.37 -14.80
N GLY A 75 -0.49 3.41 -13.77
CA GLY A 75 -1.92 3.64 -13.87
C GLY A 75 -2.76 2.36 -13.94
N ASP A 76 -2.17 1.18 -13.77
CA ASP A 76 -2.88 -0.09 -13.75
C ASP A 76 -3.45 -0.41 -12.36
N LEU A 77 -4.63 -1.03 -12.34
CA LEU A 77 -5.23 -1.57 -11.12
C LEU A 77 -4.77 -3.01 -10.89
N ILE A 78 -3.94 -3.20 -9.88
CA ILE A 78 -3.39 -4.49 -9.47
C ILE A 78 -4.18 -5.02 -8.28
N LYS A 79 -4.76 -6.22 -8.43
CA LYS A 79 -5.41 -6.92 -7.32
C LYS A 79 -4.36 -7.57 -6.42
N PHE A 80 -4.53 -7.47 -5.11
CA PHE A 80 -3.72 -8.23 -4.16
C PHE A 80 -4.19 -9.68 -4.19
N ILE A 81 -3.53 -10.51 -5.00
CA ILE A 81 -3.82 -11.95 -5.04
C ILE A 81 -2.90 -12.61 -4.00
N TYR A 82 -3.46 -13.01 -2.87
CA TYR A 82 -2.76 -13.90 -1.94
C TYR A 82 -2.66 -15.28 -2.60
N LYS A 83 -1.43 -15.73 -2.84
CA LYS A 83 -1.12 -17.15 -3.10
C LYS A 83 -0.33 -17.67 -1.92
#